data_AF-A0A953DZ43-F1
#
_entry.id   AF-A0A953DZ43-F1
#
_cell.length_a   1.000
_cell.length_b   1.000
_cell.length_c   1.000
_cell.angle_alpha   90.00
_cell.angle_beta   90.00
_cell.angle_gamma   90.00
#
_symmetry.space_group_name_H-M   'P 1'
#
loop_
_entity.id
_entity.type
_entity.pdbx_description
1 polymer ?
#
loop_
_entity_poly.entity_id
_entity_poly.type
_entity_poly.pdbx_seq_one_letter_code
_entity_poly.pdbx_strand_id
1 'polypeptide(L)'
;MRIGGRLRLLAAVVSLVVLVGCGGSRAPHHHQMLTPQEALQEMLREAKAAHADESQIAILSKGEVTYADYESAMNRYFDCLRSSGYTVLIHGTKKFNGVTVIDYVLQGLPGGQGPSSREQDPTTKCYERYAEFVDGYWQANSPDAYAFEQRREKALAPALRSCLRDHQVDVPADASFVEMIALDGHLSMRTKFSCMMAIGYQDWQG
;
A
#
# COMPACT_ATOMS: atom_id res chain seq x y z
N MET A 1 62.26 38.28 -31.56
CA MET A 1 62.63 36.95 -31.00
C MET A 1 63.30 37.24 -29.66
N ARG A 2 62.93 36.75 -28.47
CA ARG A 2 62.12 35.62 -28.00
C ARG A 2 61.63 35.98 -26.57
N ILE A 3 60.34 35.74 -26.32
CA ILE A 3 59.72 35.09 -25.15
C ILE A 3 60.26 35.50 -23.75
N GLY A 4 59.60 36.45 -23.10
CA GLY A 4 59.78 36.77 -21.68
C GLY A 4 58.56 36.40 -20.84
N GLY A 5 58.75 35.45 -19.92
CA GLY A 5 58.09 35.41 -18.60
C GLY A 5 56.58 35.12 -18.53
N ARG A 6 56.19 33.85 -18.63
CA ARG A 6 54.90 33.39 -18.08
C ARG A 6 55.07 33.14 -16.59
N LEU A 7 54.71 34.12 -15.75
CA LEU A 7 54.48 33.92 -14.33
C LEU A 7 52.98 34.09 -14.09
N ARG A 8 52.21 33.00 -14.19
CA ARG A 8 50.81 32.98 -13.75
C ARG A 8 50.75 32.19 -12.45
N LEU A 9 50.48 32.92 -11.37
CA LEU A 9 50.30 32.40 -10.03
C LEU A 9 49.31 31.25 -10.01
N LEU A 10 49.73 30.15 -9.39
CA LEU A 10 48.91 29.07 -8.89
C LEU A 10 47.97 29.61 -7.81
N ALA A 11 46.71 29.88 -8.17
CA ALA A 11 45.63 30.07 -7.21
C ALA A 11 44.96 28.71 -6.97
N ALA A 12 45.59 27.89 -6.12
CA ALA A 12 44.99 26.68 -5.59
C ALA A 12 43.97 27.06 -4.50
N VAL A 13 42.73 27.37 -4.91
CA VAL A 13 41.61 27.48 -3.98
C VAL A 13 41.16 26.06 -3.63
N VAL A 14 41.72 25.53 -2.55
CA VAL A 14 41.26 24.32 -1.89
C VAL A 14 39.92 24.65 -1.22
N SER A 15 38.83 24.54 -1.99
CA SER A 15 37.48 24.53 -1.44
C SER A 15 37.25 23.18 -0.74
N LEU A 16 37.70 23.12 0.52
CA LEU A 16 37.36 22.05 1.45
C LEU A 16 35.87 22.20 1.81
N VAL A 17 34.98 21.76 0.92
CA VAL A 17 33.55 21.62 1.22
C VAL A 17 33.45 20.44 2.18
N VAL A 18 33.44 20.75 3.48
CA VAL A 18 33.09 19.80 4.52
C VAL A 18 31.61 19.48 4.29
N LEU A 19 31.36 18.42 3.51
CA LEU A 19 30.12 17.67 3.54
C LEU A 19 30.03 17.05 4.93
N VAL A 20 29.60 17.85 5.92
CA VAL A 20 28.94 17.33 7.12
C VAL A 20 27.63 16.75 6.61
N GLY A 21 27.74 15.56 6.01
CA GLY A 21 26.59 14.77 5.63
C GLY A 21 25.79 14.55 6.89
N CYS A 22 24.52 14.92 6.84
CA CYS A 22 23.50 14.50 7.78
C CYS A 22 23.40 12.96 7.75
N GLY A 23 24.41 12.27 8.29
CA GLY A 23 24.34 10.90 8.77
C GLY A 23 23.54 10.88 10.06
N GLY A 24 22.33 11.44 10.02
CA GLY A 24 21.34 11.15 11.03
C GLY A 24 21.02 9.68 10.83
N SER A 25 21.66 8.83 11.63
CA SER A 25 21.22 7.45 11.87
C SER A 25 19.77 7.55 12.30
N ARG A 26 18.85 7.53 11.32
CA ARG A 26 17.44 7.34 11.57
C ARG A 26 17.40 5.99 12.24
N ALA A 27 17.15 6.01 13.55
CA ALA A 27 16.85 4.80 14.28
C ALA A 27 15.84 4.01 13.45
N PRO A 28 16.03 2.69 13.30
CA PRO A 28 15.10 1.87 12.53
C PRO A 28 13.69 2.22 12.99
N HIS A 29 12.92 2.81 12.07
CA HIS A 29 11.54 3.14 12.34
C HIS A 29 10.82 1.81 12.41
N HIS A 30 10.66 1.28 13.63
CA HIS A 30 9.79 0.13 13.85
C HIS A 30 8.44 0.49 13.24
N HIS A 31 8.04 -0.25 12.21
CA HIS A 31 6.75 -0.08 11.56
C HIS A 31 5.67 -0.55 12.54
N GLN A 32 5.33 0.32 13.48
CA GLN A 32 4.24 0.07 14.40
C GLN A 32 2.95 0.08 13.60
N MET A 33 2.21 -1.03 13.63
CA MET A 33 0.88 -1.08 13.04
C MET A 33 0.00 -0.05 13.73
N LEU A 34 -0.59 0.84 12.94
CA LEU A 34 -1.58 1.80 13.42
C LEU A 34 -2.79 1.05 13.97
N THR A 35 -3.37 1.55 15.05
CA THR A 35 -4.70 1.10 15.47
C THR A 35 -5.74 1.49 14.41
N PRO A 36 -6.90 0.81 14.34
CA PRO A 36 -7.98 1.20 13.42
C PRO A 36 -8.34 2.68 13.51
N GLN A 37 -8.38 3.23 14.73
CA GLN A 37 -8.71 4.63 14.94
C GLN A 37 -7.66 5.59 14.38
N GLU A 38 -6.36 5.28 14.56
CA GLU A 38 -5.26 6.08 14.01
C GLU A 38 -5.23 5.97 12.48
N ALA A 39 -5.40 4.77 11.94
CA ALA A 39 -5.49 4.52 10.51
C ALA A 39 -6.67 5.26 9.86
N LEU A 40 -7.81 5.38 10.56
CA LEU A 40 -8.95 6.15 10.08
C LEU A 40 -8.63 7.65 10.00
N GLN A 41 -7.99 8.20 11.03
CA GLN A 41 -7.61 9.61 11.04
C GLN A 41 -6.58 9.93 9.95
N GLU A 42 -5.64 9.01 9.73
CA GLU A 42 -4.67 9.11 8.66
C GLU A 42 -5.35 9.05 7.28
N MET A 43 -6.24 8.08 7.06
CA MET A 43 -7.00 7.95 5.82
C MET A 43 -7.86 9.19 5.54
N LEU A 44 -8.48 9.78 6.57
CA LEU A 44 -9.22 11.04 6.44
C LEU A 44 -8.31 12.22 6.05
N ARG A 45 -7.10 12.28 6.60
CA ARG A 45 -6.11 13.30 6.26
C ARG A 45 -5.67 13.16 4.80
N GLU A 46 -5.38 11.94 4.36
CA GLU A 46 -5.01 11.63 2.99
C GLU A 46 -6.15 11.94 2.00
N ALA A 47 -7.38 11.52 2.30
CA ALA A 47 -8.56 11.82 1.50
C ALA A 47 -8.75 13.33 1.29
N LYS A 48 -8.58 14.14 2.35
CA LYS A 48 -8.65 15.61 2.26
C LYS A 48 -7.52 16.20 1.42
N ALA A 49 -6.29 15.70 1.58
CA ALA A 49 -5.13 16.17 0.82
C ALA A 49 -5.23 15.82 -0.67
N ALA A 50 -5.86 14.68 -0.98
CA ALA A 50 -6.13 14.22 -2.35
C ALA A 50 -7.37 14.87 -2.97
N HIS A 51 -8.09 15.74 -2.24
CA HIS A 51 -9.37 16.32 -2.67
C HIS A 51 -10.40 15.25 -3.07
N ALA A 52 -10.49 14.17 -2.28
CA ALA A 52 -11.51 13.14 -2.47
C ALA A 52 -12.93 13.72 -2.46
N ASP A 53 -13.87 13.02 -3.09
CA ASP A 53 -15.27 13.44 -3.11
C ASP A 53 -15.84 13.57 -1.69
N GLU A 54 -16.69 14.58 -1.47
CA GLU A 54 -17.28 14.89 -0.16
C GLU A 54 -18.00 13.69 0.46
N SER A 55 -18.52 12.77 -0.36
CA SER A 55 -19.13 11.54 0.14
C SER A 55 -18.15 10.63 0.91
N GLN A 56 -16.91 10.51 0.45
CA GLN A 56 -15.87 9.74 1.15
C GLN A 56 -15.42 10.46 2.43
N ILE A 57 -15.21 11.78 2.35
CA ILE A 57 -14.82 12.60 3.50
C ILE A 57 -15.89 12.51 4.60
N ALA A 58 -17.18 12.59 4.23
CA ALA A 58 -18.29 12.50 5.16
C ALA A 58 -18.35 11.13 5.85
N ILE A 59 -18.08 10.03 5.14
CA ILE A 59 -18.00 8.68 5.72
C ILE A 59 -16.84 8.61 6.73
N LEU A 60 -15.62 8.96 6.30
CA LEU A 60 -14.42 8.83 7.13
C LEU A 60 -14.47 9.74 8.37
N SER A 61 -15.14 10.90 8.27
CA SER A 61 -15.27 11.85 9.38
C SER A 61 -16.21 11.39 10.50
N LYS A 62 -16.97 10.29 10.32
CA LYS A 62 -17.85 9.74 11.37
C LYS A 62 -17.10 9.18 12.56
N GLY A 63 -15.81 8.86 12.39
CA GLY A 63 -14.99 8.20 13.42
C GLY A 63 -15.10 6.68 13.41
N GLU A 64 -16.02 6.12 12.62
CA GLU A 64 -16.10 4.69 12.29
C GLU A 64 -16.63 4.52 10.87
N VAL A 65 -16.16 3.47 10.18
CA VAL A 65 -16.67 3.07 8.86
C VAL A 65 -17.37 1.74 9.02
N THR A 66 -18.68 1.72 8.77
CA THR A 66 -19.50 0.51 8.81
C THR A 66 -19.53 -0.18 7.45
N TYR A 67 -20.00 -1.44 7.40
CA TYR A 67 -20.24 -2.11 6.11
C TYR A 67 -21.23 -1.32 5.23
N ALA A 68 -22.24 -0.67 5.82
CA ALA A 68 -23.20 0.14 5.07
C ALA A 68 -22.55 1.38 4.43
N ASP A 69 -21.55 1.97 5.09
CA ASP A 69 -20.78 3.08 4.53
C ASP A 69 -19.90 2.62 3.36
N TYR A 70 -19.21 1.49 3.55
CA TYR A 70 -18.44 0.84 2.50
C TYR A 70 -19.31 0.50 1.29
N GLU A 71 -20.45 -0.15 1.50
CA GLU A 71 -21.38 -0.53 0.44
C GLU A 71 -21.94 0.69 -0.29
N SER A 72 -22.25 1.77 0.44
CA SER A 72 -22.68 3.05 -0.15
C SER A 72 -21.61 3.67 -1.05
N ALA A 73 -20.35 3.69 -0.62
CA ALA A 73 -19.23 4.19 -1.41
C ALA A 73 -19.02 3.34 -2.69
N MET A 74 -19.05 2.01 -2.56
CA MET A 74 -18.93 1.09 -3.69
C MET A 74 -20.10 1.22 -4.67
N ASN A 75 -21.32 1.42 -4.19
CA ASN A 75 -22.47 1.63 -5.07
C ASN A 75 -22.34 2.92 -5.89
N ARG A 76 -21.80 4.01 -5.32
CA ARG A 76 -21.48 5.24 -6.08
C ARG A 76 -20.43 4.99 -7.16
N TYR A 77 -19.40 4.21 -6.84
CA TYR A 77 -18.42 3.75 -7.80
C TYR A 77 -19.07 2.95 -8.95
N PHE A 78 -19.94 2.01 -8.63
CA PHE A 78 -20.65 1.21 -9.64
C PHE A 78 -21.59 2.05 -10.51
N ASP A 79 -22.27 3.04 -9.95
CA ASP A 79 -23.14 3.93 -10.72
C ASP A 79 -22.34 4.82 -11.69
N CYS A 80 -21.17 5.29 -11.27
CA CYS A 80 -20.23 6.00 -12.15
C CYS A 80 -19.74 5.11 -13.32
N LEU A 81 -19.42 3.85 -13.03
CA LEU A 81 -19.04 2.87 -14.05
C LEU A 81 -20.16 2.59 -15.04
N ARG A 82 -21.39 2.36 -14.56
CA ARG A 82 -22.57 2.15 -15.41
C ARG A 82 -22.82 3.33 -16.32
N SER A 83 -22.70 4.55 -15.77
CA SER A 83 -22.81 5.79 -16.53
C SER A 83 -21.71 5.94 -17.60
N SER A 84 -20.58 5.29 -17.40
CA SER A 84 -19.45 5.24 -18.35
C SER A 84 -19.55 4.07 -19.35
N GLY A 85 -20.66 3.33 -19.36
CA GLY A 85 -20.92 2.24 -20.32
C GLY A 85 -20.44 0.85 -19.87
N TYR A 86 -19.96 0.70 -18.63
CA TYR A 86 -19.61 -0.61 -18.09
C TYR A 86 -20.86 -1.36 -17.59
N THR A 87 -20.87 -2.67 -17.76
CA THR A 87 -21.83 -3.55 -17.07
C THR A 87 -21.20 -4.03 -15.78
N VAL A 88 -21.83 -3.71 -14.65
CA VAL A 88 -21.39 -4.16 -13.32
C VAL A 88 -22.29 -5.31 -12.86
N LEU A 89 -21.73 -6.52 -12.78
CA LEU A 89 -22.40 -7.70 -12.28
C LEU A 89 -22.04 -7.93 -10.82
N ILE A 90 -23.02 -7.90 -9.92
CA ILE A 90 -22.82 -8.14 -8.48
C ILE A 90 -23.26 -9.58 -8.17
N HIS A 91 -22.35 -10.38 -7.62
CA HIS A 91 -22.58 -11.80 -7.26
C HIS A 91 -22.95 -12.00 -5.79
N GLY A 92 -23.00 -10.91 -5.01
CA GLY A 92 -23.31 -10.91 -3.58
C GLY A 92 -22.13 -10.37 -2.79
N THR A 93 -21.83 -11.01 -1.66
CA THR A 93 -20.70 -10.67 -0.81
C THR A 93 -19.82 -11.89 -0.56
N LYS A 94 -18.55 -11.65 -0.26
CA LYS A 94 -17.59 -12.68 0.14
C LYS A 94 -16.75 -12.24 1.32
N LYS A 95 -16.11 -13.19 1.99
CA LYS A 95 -15.09 -12.90 3.01
C LYS A 95 -13.73 -12.72 2.34
N PHE A 96 -13.01 -11.67 2.72
CA PHE A 96 -11.66 -11.38 2.27
C PHE A 96 -10.89 -10.73 3.41
N ASN A 97 -9.75 -11.30 3.82
CA ASN A 97 -8.93 -10.82 4.95
C ASN A 97 -9.75 -10.48 6.21
N GLY A 98 -10.70 -11.35 6.57
CA GLY A 98 -11.55 -11.19 7.74
C GLY A 98 -12.76 -10.26 7.57
N VAL A 99 -12.79 -9.42 6.53
CA VAL A 99 -13.90 -8.50 6.28
C VAL A 99 -14.89 -9.05 5.24
N THR A 100 -16.10 -8.49 5.23
CA THR A 100 -17.08 -8.73 4.16
C THR A 100 -16.85 -7.71 3.04
N VAL A 101 -16.70 -8.16 1.80
CA VAL A 101 -16.57 -7.29 0.61
C VAL A 101 -17.64 -7.63 -0.42
N ILE A 102 -17.96 -6.69 -1.29
CA ILE A 102 -18.87 -6.93 -2.42
C ILE A 102 -18.13 -7.76 -3.48
N ASP A 103 -18.74 -8.86 -3.91
CA ASP A 103 -18.22 -9.67 -5.01
C ASP A 103 -18.84 -9.20 -6.32
N TYR A 104 -18.01 -8.68 -7.23
CA TYR A 104 -18.46 -8.12 -8.49
C TYR A 104 -17.49 -8.39 -9.64
N VAL A 105 -18.03 -8.36 -10.85
CA VAL A 105 -17.29 -8.46 -12.11
C VAL A 105 -17.69 -7.28 -13.00
N LEU A 106 -16.70 -6.68 -13.66
CA LEU A 106 -16.89 -5.65 -14.67
C LEU A 106 -16.85 -6.27 -16.06
N GLN A 107 -17.85 -5.96 -16.89
CA GLN A 107 -17.91 -6.37 -18.29
C GLN A 107 -18.04 -5.15 -19.21
N GLY A 108 -17.39 -5.24 -20.37
CA GLY A 108 -17.44 -4.23 -21.43
C GLY A 108 -16.23 -3.29 -21.48
N LEU A 109 -15.99 -2.77 -22.68
CA LEU A 109 -15.22 -1.54 -22.95
C LEU A 109 -16.16 -0.67 -23.81
N PRO A 110 -16.18 0.66 -23.64
CA PRO A 110 -16.75 1.53 -24.65
C PRO A 110 -15.82 1.47 -25.89
N GLY A 111 -16.12 0.60 -26.85
CA GLY A 111 -15.58 0.72 -28.22
C GLY A 111 -14.32 -0.07 -28.60
N GLY A 112 -13.90 -1.11 -27.87
CA GLY A 112 -12.86 -2.06 -28.33
C GLY A 112 -11.44 -1.50 -28.47
N GLN A 113 -11.23 -0.21 -28.21
CA GLN A 113 -9.91 0.38 -28.01
C GLN A 113 -9.65 0.35 -26.52
N GLY A 114 -8.66 -0.46 -26.09
CA GLY A 114 -8.22 -0.46 -24.70
C GLY A 114 -7.84 0.96 -24.25
N PRO A 115 -7.98 1.30 -22.96
CA PRO A 115 -7.63 2.62 -22.47
C PRO A 115 -6.19 2.95 -22.87
N SER A 116 -6.00 4.01 -23.66
CA SER A 116 -4.69 4.42 -24.17
C SER A 116 -3.75 4.92 -23.06
N SER A 117 -4.27 5.18 -21.86
CA SER A 117 -3.52 5.39 -20.63
C SER A 117 -4.37 5.10 -19.39
N ARG A 118 -3.73 4.69 -18.29
CA ARG A 118 -4.38 4.45 -16.98
C ARG A 118 -5.14 5.68 -16.47
N GLU A 119 -4.61 6.88 -16.71
CA GLU A 119 -5.22 8.17 -16.34
C GLU A 119 -6.51 8.50 -17.10
N GLN A 120 -6.82 7.78 -18.17
CA GLN A 120 -8.07 7.95 -18.92
C GLN A 120 -9.07 6.83 -18.66
N ASP A 121 -8.69 5.82 -17.87
CA ASP A 121 -9.55 4.70 -17.56
C ASP A 121 -10.70 5.14 -16.62
N PRO A 122 -11.97 5.06 -17.06
CA PRO A 122 -13.10 5.39 -16.20
C PRO A 122 -13.14 4.55 -14.94
N THR A 123 -12.58 3.33 -14.93
CA THR A 123 -12.53 2.49 -13.72
C THR A 123 -11.71 3.14 -12.62
N THR A 124 -10.51 3.61 -12.95
CA THR A 124 -9.61 4.29 -12.00
C THR A 124 -10.25 5.60 -11.53
N LYS A 125 -10.74 6.43 -12.45
CA LYS A 125 -11.37 7.72 -12.10
C LYS A 125 -12.60 7.57 -11.20
N CYS A 126 -13.48 6.62 -11.52
CA CYS A 126 -14.67 6.38 -10.72
C CYS A 126 -14.29 5.84 -9.33
N TYR A 127 -13.29 4.97 -9.25
CA TYR A 127 -12.84 4.38 -7.98
C TYR A 127 -12.18 5.40 -7.06
N GLU A 128 -11.16 6.13 -7.55
CA GLU A 128 -10.47 7.21 -6.83
C GLU A 128 -11.48 8.24 -6.31
N ARG A 129 -12.42 8.63 -7.16
CA ARG A 129 -13.43 9.61 -6.80
C ARG A 129 -14.39 9.14 -5.73
N TYR A 130 -14.90 7.91 -5.79
CA TYR A 130 -16.06 7.53 -4.98
C TYR A 130 -15.81 6.49 -3.89
N ALA A 131 -14.75 5.69 -3.98
CA ALA A 131 -14.57 4.53 -3.11
C ALA A 131 -13.16 4.34 -2.56
N GLU A 132 -12.11 4.84 -3.19
CA GLU A 132 -10.71 4.49 -2.86
C GLU A 132 -10.36 4.54 -1.37
N PHE A 133 -10.64 5.65 -0.69
CA PHE A 133 -10.23 5.83 0.70
C PHE A 133 -11.13 5.04 1.66
N VAL A 134 -12.43 4.96 1.36
CA VAL A 134 -13.39 4.20 2.18
C VAL A 134 -13.14 2.69 2.04
N ASP A 135 -12.95 2.20 0.82
CA ASP A 135 -12.63 0.81 0.51
C ASP A 135 -11.26 0.41 1.07
N GLY A 136 -10.25 1.26 0.86
CA GLY A 136 -8.91 1.06 1.41
C GLY A 136 -8.91 0.95 2.93
N TYR A 137 -9.63 1.82 3.64
CA TYR A 137 -9.79 1.70 5.09
C TYR A 137 -10.55 0.42 5.45
N TRP A 138 -11.67 0.12 4.79
CA TRP A 138 -12.51 -1.03 5.11
C TRP A 138 -11.75 -2.35 5.01
N GLN A 139 -11.03 -2.57 3.91
CA GLN A 139 -10.34 -3.83 3.64
C GLN A 139 -9.05 -4.02 4.44
N ALA A 140 -8.35 -2.94 4.82
CA ALA A 140 -7.03 -3.04 5.45
C ALA A 140 -7.00 -2.65 6.94
N ASN A 141 -7.87 -1.74 7.37
CA ASN A 141 -7.74 -1.04 8.65
C ASN A 141 -9.02 -1.06 9.50
N SER A 142 -10.13 -1.63 9.01
CA SER A 142 -11.31 -1.84 9.83
C SER A 142 -10.99 -2.73 11.04
N PRO A 143 -11.76 -2.66 12.14
CA PRO A 143 -11.50 -3.48 13.32
C PRO A 143 -11.41 -4.99 13.02
N ASP A 144 -12.24 -5.49 12.10
CA ASP A 144 -12.24 -6.90 11.70
C ASP A 144 -11.00 -7.27 10.88
N ALA A 145 -10.59 -6.42 9.92
CA ALA A 145 -9.35 -6.60 9.16
C ALA A 145 -8.13 -6.59 10.09
N TYR A 146 -8.06 -5.61 10.98
CA TYR A 146 -6.99 -5.48 11.96
C TYR A 146 -6.90 -6.71 12.88
N ALA A 147 -8.04 -7.19 13.40
CA ALA A 147 -8.08 -8.39 14.22
C ALA A 147 -7.69 -9.66 13.44
N PHE A 148 -8.05 -9.73 12.15
CA PHE A 148 -7.64 -10.82 11.27
C PHE A 148 -6.11 -10.83 11.07
N GLU A 149 -5.51 -9.68 10.78
CA GLU A 149 -4.05 -9.57 10.63
C GLU A 149 -3.29 -9.95 11.89
N GLN A 150 -3.75 -9.51 13.06
CA GLN A 150 -3.11 -9.90 14.33
C GLN A 150 -3.12 -11.43 14.54
N ARG A 151 -4.24 -12.08 14.23
CA ARG A 151 -4.34 -13.55 14.32
C ARG A 151 -3.44 -14.22 13.29
N ARG A 152 -3.38 -13.69 12.07
CA ARG A 152 -2.55 -14.20 10.97
C ARG A 152 -1.07 -14.12 11.33
N GLU A 153 -0.61 -12.95 11.78
CA GLU A 153 0.76 -12.74 12.24
C GLU A 153 1.11 -13.73 13.35
N LYS A 154 0.27 -13.82 14.39
CA LYS A 154 0.52 -14.73 15.51
C LYS A 154 0.64 -16.19 15.07
N ALA A 155 -0.21 -16.63 14.14
CA ALA A 155 -0.21 -17.99 13.63
C ALA A 155 1.00 -18.28 12.72
N LEU A 156 1.35 -17.35 11.83
CA LEU A 156 2.29 -17.60 10.74
C LEU A 156 3.72 -17.14 11.04
N ALA A 157 3.94 -16.25 12.01
CA ALA A 157 5.28 -15.74 12.33
C ALA A 157 6.33 -16.84 12.62
N PRO A 158 6.03 -17.90 13.39
CA PRO A 158 7.01 -18.97 13.62
C PRO A 158 7.39 -19.73 12.34
N ALA A 159 6.40 -20.03 11.49
CA ALA A 159 6.61 -20.74 10.23
C ALA A 159 7.42 -19.89 9.24
N LEU A 160 7.08 -18.60 9.11
CA LEU A 160 7.83 -17.65 8.28
C LEU A 160 9.30 -17.58 8.70
N ARG A 161 9.54 -17.42 10.02
CA ARG A 161 10.88 -17.36 10.58
C ARG A 161 11.68 -18.63 10.30
N SER A 162 11.06 -19.81 10.46
CA SER A 162 11.70 -21.08 10.16
C SER A 162 12.11 -21.15 8.70
N CYS A 163 11.18 -20.87 7.79
CA CYS A 163 11.45 -20.91 6.35
C CYS A 163 12.59 -19.95 5.96
N LEU A 164 12.58 -18.71 6.45
CA LEU A 164 13.65 -17.76 6.16
C LEU A 164 15.02 -18.29 6.62
N ARG A 165 15.10 -18.90 7.80
CA ARG A 165 16.34 -19.50 8.32
C ARG A 165 16.80 -20.71 7.51
N ASP A 166 15.87 -21.56 7.07
CA ASP A 166 16.15 -22.71 6.21
C ASP A 166 16.76 -22.27 4.86
N HIS A 167 16.37 -21.07 4.40
CA HIS A 167 16.94 -20.40 3.23
C HIS A 167 18.14 -19.49 3.54
N GLN A 168 18.77 -19.67 4.71
CA GLN A 168 19.98 -18.94 5.13
C GLN A 168 19.80 -17.40 5.16
N VAL A 169 18.57 -16.92 5.34
CA VAL A 169 18.31 -15.51 5.59
C VAL A 169 18.61 -15.22 7.06
N ASP A 170 19.42 -14.20 7.32
CA ASP A 170 19.70 -13.73 8.67
C ASP A 170 18.47 -12.98 9.22
N VAL A 171 17.73 -13.62 10.13
CA VAL A 171 16.51 -13.07 10.73
C VAL A 171 16.82 -12.66 12.17
N PRO A 172 16.83 -11.34 12.49
CA PRO A 172 17.00 -10.85 13.86
C PRO A 172 16.03 -11.53 14.83
N ALA A 173 16.50 -11.84 16.04
CA ALA A 173 15.70 -12.59 17.01
C ALA A 173 14.38 -11.88 17.38
N ASP A 174 14.40 -10.56 17.35
CA ASP A 174 13.31 -9.63 17.65
C ASP A 174 12.60 -9.10 16.39
N ALA A 175 12.91 -9.61 15.20
CA ALA A 175 12.25 -9.19 13.96
C ALA A 175 10.73 -9.35 14.07
N SER A 176 10.01 -8.26 13.85
CA SER A 176 8.56 -8.23 13.68
C SER A 176 8.13 -9.02 12.44
N PHE A 177 6.84 -9.33 12.36
CA PHE A 177 6.32 -10.02 11.19
C PHE A 177 6.49 -9.21 9.90
N VAL A 178 6.28 -7.89 9.96
CA VAL A 178 6.49 -6.99 8.82
C VAL A 178 7.95 -7.00 8.34
N GLU A 179 8.92 -6.98 9.25
CA GLU A 179 10.34 -7.09 8.90
C GLU A 179 10.65 -8.44 8.24
N MET A 180 10.05 -9.54 8.74
CA MET A 180 10.20 -10.85 8.11
C MET A 180 9.56 -10.92 6.70
N ILE A 181 8.44 -10.24 6.45
CA ILE A 181 7.87 -10.11 5.10
C ILE A 181 8.84 -9.36 4.18
N ALA A 182 9.46 -8.28 4.64
CA ALA A 182 10.45 -7.55 3.85
C ALA A 182 11.67 -8.43 3.51
N LEU A 183 12.14 -9.24 4.47
CA LEU A 183 13.19 -10.22 4.25
C LEU A 183 12.78 -11.29 3.21
N ASP A 184 11.55 -11.78 3.25
CA ASP A 184 11.01 -12.70 2.23
C ASP A 184 10.99 -12.06 0.83
N GLY A 185 10.61 -10.78 0.73
CA GLY A 185 10.66 -10.04 -0.52
C GLY A 185 12.06 -10.02 -1.14
N HIS A 186 13.09 -9.77 -0.32
CA HIS A 186 14.48 -9.83 -0.76
C HIS A 186 14.93 -11.24 -1.19
N LEU A 187 14.52 -12.27 -0.45
CA LEU A 187 14.77 -13.67 -0.81
C LEU A 187 14.15 -13.99 -2.17
N SER A 188 12.85 -13.70 -2.34
CA SER A 188 12.06 -13.98 -3.54
C SER A 188 12.64 -13.33 -4.80
N MET A 189 13.10 -12.08 -4.71
CA MET A 189 13.75 -11.42 -5.84
C MET A 189 15.01 -12.17 -6.32
N ARG A 190 15.82 -12.70 -5.38
CA ARG A 190 17.08 -13.39 -5.64
C ARG A 190 16.91 -14.83 -6.10
N THR A 191 16.02 -15.58 -5.45
CA THR A 191 15.92 -17.05 -5.62
C THR A 191 14.67 -17.50 -6.35
N LYS A 192 13.72 -16.59 -6.57
CA LYS A 192 12.36 -16.89 -7.08
C LYS A 192 11.53 -17.78 -6.14
N PHE A 193 11.95 -17.92 -4.88
CA PHE A 193 11.24 -18.66 -3.84
C PHE A 193 10.66 -17.69 -2.80
N SER A 194 9.40 -17.89 -2.39
CA SER A 194 8.74 -17.09 -1.34
C SER A 194 8.31 -17.98 -0.18
N CYS A 195 8.85 -17.69 0.99
CA CYS A 195 8.43 -18.27 2.26
C CYS A 195 6.99 -17.91 2.59
N MET A 196 6.52 -16.72 2.24
CA MET A 196 5.11 -16.32 2.44
C MET A 196 4.14 -17.24 1.69
N MET A 197 4.47 -17.60 0.45
CA MET A 197 3.70 -18.59 -0.32
C MET A 197 3.81 -19.99 0.30
N ALA A 198 5.03 -20.39 0.68
CA ALA A 198 5.28 -21.73 1.24
C ALA A 198 4.53 -22.00 2.55
N ILE A 199 4.32 -20.97 3.39
CA ILE A 199 3.58 -21.09 4.64
C ILE A 199 2.06 -20.87 4.47
N GLY A 200 1.57 -20.69 3.24
CA GLY A 200 0.15 -20.51 2.96
C GLY A 200 -0.42 -19.16 3.39
N TYR A 201 0.39 -18.09 3.38
CA TYR A 201 -0.05 -16.77 3.84
C TYR A 201 -1.27 -16.22 3.08
N GLN A 202 -1.32 -16.42 1.75
CA GLN A 202 -2.40 -15.92 0.90
C GLN A 202 -3.71 -16.70 1.08
N ASP A 203 -3.61 -17.99 1.42
CA ASP A 203 -4.74 -18.89 1.54
C ASP A 203 -5.25 -19.00 2.98
N TRP A 204 -4.60 -18.35 3.94
CA TRP A 204 -4.97 -18.40 5.35
C TRP A 204 -6.32 -17.70 5.60
N GLN A 205 -7.25 -18.39 6.25
CA GLN A 205 -8.64 -17.92 6.45
C GLN A 205 -9.01 -17.69 7.93
N GLY A 206 -8.07 -17.81 8.87
CA GLY A 206 -8.36 -17.74 10.32
C GLY A 206 -8.16 -19.08 11.01
#